data_AF-A0A2E4W5P7-F1
#
_entry.id   AF-A0A2E4W5P7-F1
#
_cell.length_a   1.000
_cell.length_b   1.000
_cell.length_c   1.000
_cell.angle_alpha   90.00
_cell.angle_beta   90.00
_cell.angle_gamma   90.00
#
_symmetry.space_group_name_H-M   'P 1'
#
loop_
_entity.id
_entity.type
_entity.pdbx_description
1 polymer ?
#
loop_
_entity_poly.entity_id
_entity_poly.type
_entity_poly.pdbx_seq_one_letter_code
_entity_poly.pdbx_strand_id
1 'polypeptide(L)'
;MDDRFVILTEYFRSTHTGRQKEITKSIEVNCRIPQTKRVVLFMDSETRFPDELKRVLSTENFNKIEVVRHPVCSQCGHSRQRSTYADFFSYVNEHLNGELCVLCNNDISFDDSLDQIKTAKDFNLEDHFICLTRWDVMRDNSLKFKQPVRIRKNSQDAWIFKPPLPAKMLEKGGFYMGRPGCDGMVSYLATISGLKVFNPSETVKAKHLHLSKYRTYDRKHRMGGDDIYICTFPTDQIQFDPTKLMYKFGHPRRWVFGQEAIDQTIEFEEDNQKHWDYALGKCLRLK
;
A
#
# COMPACT_ATOMS: atom_id res chain seq x y z
N MET A 1 -6.51 5.60 24.61
CA MET A 1 -6.99 5.67 23.20
C MET A 1 -7.04 4.25 22.67
N ASP A 2 -7.97 3.96 21.76
CA ASP A 2 -8.01 2.70 21.04
C ASP A 2 -6.76 2.59 20.15
N ASP A 3 -5.92 1.58 20.38
CA ASP A 3 -4.63 1.38 19.71
C ASP A 3 -4.70 0.32 18.60
N ARG A 4 -5.92 -0.08 18.21
CA ARG A 4 -6.16 -0.99 17.09
C ARG A 4 -6.04 -0.27 15.75
N PHE A 5 -5.76 -1.04 14.70
CA PHE A 5 -5.54 -0.55 13.34
C PHE A 5 -6.83 -0.43 12.55
N VAL A 6 -6.94 0.65 11.77
CA VAL A 6 -7.88 0.78 10.66
C VAL A 6 -7.21 0.23 9.40
N ILE A 7 -7.73 -0.87 8.85
CA ILE A 7 -7.18 -1.49 7.63
C ILE A 7 -7.97 -1.01 6.41
N LEU A 8 -7.29 -0.36 5.47
CA LEU A 8 -7.86 0.14 4.23
C LEU A 8 -7.43 -0.77 3.08
N THR A 9 -8.38 -1.20 2.27
CA THR A 9 -8.10 -2.00 1.07
C THR A 9 -9.15 -1.81 -0.01
N GLU A 10 -8.75 -2.02 -1.25
CA GLU A 10 -9.64 -1.98 -2.41
C GLU A 10 -10.29 -3.34 -2.66
N TYR A 11 -11.59 -3.36 -2.87
CA TYR A 11 -12.28 -4.56 -3.35
C TYR A 11 -12.68 -4.44 -4.80
N PHE A 12 -12.21 -5.40 -5.58
CA PHE A 12 -12.71 -5.67 -6.92
C PHE A 12 -13.25 -7.10 -7.00
N ARG A 13 -14.25 -7.30 -7.84
CA ARG A 13 -14.80 -8.63 -8.12
C ARG A 13 -13.97 -9.30 -9.22
N SER A 14 -13.27 -10.38 -8.89
CA SER A 14 -12.53 -11.16 -9.89
C SER A 14 -13.46 -12.14 -10.59
N THR A 15 -13.33 -12.26 -11.92
CA THR A 15 -13.99 -13.31 -12.71
C THR A 15 -13.35 -14.68 -12.47
N HIS A 16 -12.12 -14.73 -11.97
CA HIS A 16 -11.43 -15.98 -11.63
C HIS A 16 -11.80 -16.43 -10.22
N THR A 17 -12.52 -17.55 -10.09
CA THR A 17 -13.08 -18.05 -8.83
C THR A 17 -12.03 -18.26 -7.74
N GLY A 18 -10.87 -18.83 -8.08
CA GLY A 18 -9.77 -19.00 -7.13
C GLY A 18 -9.23 -17.67 -6.61
N ARG A 19 -9.18 -16.64 -7.46
CA ARG A 19 -8.69 -15.31 -7.07
C ARG A 19 -9.72 -14.60 -6.21
N GLN A 20 -11.00 -14.74 -6.52
CA GLN A 20 -12.08 -14.20 -5.70
C GLN A 20 -12.06 -14.79 -4.29
N LYS A 21 -11.86 -16.11 -4.15
CA LYS A 21 -11.73 -16.78 -2.85
C LYS A 21 -10.56 -16.22 -2.03
N GLU A 22 -9.42 -15.98 -2.67
CA GLU A 22 -8.23 -15.42 -2.04
C GLU A 22 -8.49 -14.01 -1.49
N ILE A 23 -9.05 -13.12 -2.32
CA ILE A 23 -9.40 -11.75 -1.91
C ILE A 23 -10.38 -11.76 -0.74
N THR A 24 -11.45 -12.55 -0.85
CA THR A 24 -12.45 -12.64 0.22
C THR A 24 -11.82 -13.18 1.51
N LYS A 25 -10.94 -14.18 1.42
CA LYS A 25 -10.27 -14.75 2.58
C LYS A 25 -9.34 -13.76 3.27
N SER A 26 -8.57 -12.97 2.52
CA SER A 26 -7.69 -11.95 3.09
C SER A 26 -8.47 -10.87 3.86
N ILE A 27 -9.60 -10.41 3.31
CA ILE A 27 -10.51 -9.48 3.98
C ILE A 27 -11.13 -10.12 5.23
N GLU A 28 -11.60 -11.37 5.13
CA GLU A 28 -12.17 -12.13 6.25
C GLU A 28 -11.19 -12.22 7.43
N VAL A 29 -9.92 -12.57 7.16
CA VAL A 29 -8.88 -12.66 8.19
C VAL A 29 -8.68 -11.31 8.88
N ASN A 30 -8.55 -10.23 8.10
CA ASN A 30 -8.39 -8.89 8.66
C ASN A 30 -9.58 -8.46 9.54
N CYS A 31 -10.81 -8.87 9.21
CA CYS A 31 -11.96 -8.59 10.08
C CYS A 31 -11.89 -9.35 11.42
N ARG A 32 -11.23 -10.51 11.48
CA ARG A 32 -11.24 -11.41 12.64
C ARG A 32 -10.16 -11.13 13.66
N ILE A 33 -9.03 -10.55 13.27
CA ILE A 33 -7.91 -10.35 14.20
C ILE A 33 -8.26 -9.27 15.25
N PRO A 34 -7.84 -9.44 16.52
CA PRO A 34 -8.09 -8.46 17.59
C PRO A 34 -7.49 -7.07 17.31
N GLN A 35 -6.39 -7.03 16.55
CA GLN A 35 -5.67 -5.82 16.19
C GLN A 35 -6.46 -4.90 15.26
N THR A 36 -7.54 -5.39 14.63
CA THR A 36 -8.32 -4.59 13.69
C THR A 36 -9.51 -3.92 14.38
N LYS A 37 -9.49 -2.59 14.32
CA LYS A 37 -10.58 -1.71 14.74
C LYS A 37 -11.73 -1.77 13.73
N ARG A 38 -11.39 -1.55 12.47
CA ARG A 38 -12.31 -1.56 11.31
C ARG A 38 -11.55 -1.88 10.03
N VAL A 39 -12.27 -2.38 9.04
CA VAL A 39 -11.79 -2.58 7.67
C VAL A 39 -12.55 -1.63 6.75
N VAL A 40 -11.85 -0.65 6.18
CA VAL A 40 -12.41 0.28 5.19
C VAL A 40 -12.21 -0.31 3.80
N LEU A 41 -13.32 -0.64 3.16
CA LEU A 41 -13.42 -1.30 1.88
C LEU A 41 -13.76 -0.28 0.79
N PHE A 42 -12.74 0.08 0.00
CA PHE A 42 -12.92 0.94 -1.16
C PHE A 42 -13.50 0.12 -2.30
N MET A 43 -14.60 0.60 -2.86
CA MET A 43 -15.35 -0.10 -3.89
C MET A 43 -15.74 0.85 -5.01
N ASP A 44 -15.71 0.35 -6.24
CA ASP A 44 -16.40 0.98 -7.35
C ASP A 44 -17.91 1.11 -7.04
N SER A 45 -18.55 2.22 -7.45
CA SER A 45 -19.98 2.47 -7.20
C SER A 45 -20.88 1.35 -7.71
N GLU A 46 -20.53 0.71 -8.82
CA GLU A 46 -21.32 -0.36 -9.43
C GLU A 46 -20.99 -1.75 -8.85
N THR A 47 -19.88 -1.88 -8.12
CA THR A 47 -19.48 -3.17 -7.55
C THR A 47 -20.41 -3.57 -6.40
N ARG A 48 -21.17 -4.66 -6.61
CA ARG A 48 -21.96 -5.28 -5.55
C ARG A 48 -21.06 -5.81 -4.42
N PHE A 49 -21.47 -5.51 -3.20
CA PHE A 49 -20.83 -5.98 -1.97
C PHE A 49 -20.63 -7.51 -1.97
N PRO A 50 -19.49 -8.02 -1.46
CA PRO A 50 -19.25 -9.46 -1.34
C PRO A 50 -20.15 -10.10 -0.27
N ASP A 51 -21.32 -10.60 -0.66
CA ASP A 51 -22.22 -11.30 0.27
C ASP A 51 -21.58 -12.55 0.90
N GLU A 52 -20.50 -13.09 0.31
CA GLU A 52 -19.66 -14.11 0.94
C GLU A 52 -19.19 -13.70 2.35
N LEU A 53 -18.81 -12.42 2.54
CA LEU A 53 -18.34 -11.92 3.84
C LEU A 53 -19.42 -12.02 4.92
N LYS A 54 -20.69 -11.79 4.56
CA LYS A 54 -21.83 -11.96 5.49
C LYS A 54 -21.99 -13.40 5.94
N ARG A 55 -21.61 -14.36 5.10
CA ARG A 55 -21.73 -15.80 5.40
C ARG A 55 -20.59 -16.30 6.28
N VAL A 56 -19.37 -15.77 6.08
CA VAL A 56 -18.17 -16.27 6.77
C VAL A 56 -17.80 -15.48 8.03
N LEU A 57 -18.33 -14.27 8.22
CA LEU A 57 -18.07 -13.46 9.42
C LEU A 57 -19.21 -13.57 10.43
N SER A 58 -18.86 -13.56 11.72
CA SER A 58 -19.84 -13.28 12.78
C SER A 58 -20.37 -11.86 12.65
N THR A 59 -21.54 -11.57 13.22
CA THR A 59 -22.13 -10.22 13.23
C THR A 59 -21.13 -9.18 13.75
N GLU A 60 -20.43 -9.48 14.84
CA GLU A 60 -19.41 -8.60 15.42
C GLU A 60 -18.29 -8.27 14.43
N ASN A 61 -17.69 -9.28 13.78
CA ASN A 61 -16.60 -9.06 12.84
C ASN A 61 -17.10 -8.42 11.53
N PHE A 62 -18.33 -8.72 11.12
CA PHE A 62 -18.95 -8.09 9.96
C PHE A 62 -19.18 -6.59 10.17
N ASN A 63 -19.58 -6.19 11.39
CA ASN A 63 -19.79 -4.79 11.76
C ASN A 63 -18.51 -3.94 11.78
N LYS A 64 -17.32 -4.56 11.68
CA LYS A 64 -16.06 -3.83 11.49
C LYS A 64 -15.89 -3.30 10.06
N ILE A 65 -16.71 -3.74 9.10
CA ILE A 65 -16.56 -3.34 7.69
C ILE A 65 -17.26 -1.99 7.44
N GLU A 66 -16.48 -1.03 6.99
CA GLU A 66 -16.94 0.25 6.46
C GLU A 66 -16.77 0.23 4.94
N VAL A 67 -17.77 0.66 4.17
CA VAL A 67 -17.70 0.69 2.70
C VAL A 67 -17.61 2.13 2.22
N VAL A 68 -16.56 2.43 1.46
CA VAL A 68 -16.36 3.72 0.79
C VAL A 68 -16.51 3.49 -0.70
N ARG A 69 -17.44 4.22 -1.34
CA ARG A 69 -17.67 4.11 -2.77
C ARG A 69 -17.12 5.31 -3.50
N HIS A 70 -16.43 5.07 -4.61
CA HIS A 70 -16.02 6.15 -5.49
C HIS A 70 -17.24 6.81 -6.15
N PRO A 71 -17.27 8.14 -6.24
CA PRO A 71 -18.26 8.81 -7.05
C PRO A 71 -18.09 8.43 -8.53
N VAL A 72 -19.22 8.30 -9.24
CA VAL A 72 -19.24 8.15 -10.70
C VAL A 72 -18.70 9.44 -11.32
N CYS A 73 -17.82 9.34 -12.32
CA CYS A 73 -17.35 10.52 -13.03
C CYS A 73 -18.52 11.18 -13.75
N SER A 74 -18.89 12.40 -13.33
CA SER A 74 -20.02 13.16 -13.89
C SER A 74 -19.87 13.48 -15.38
N GLN A 75 -18.64 13.49 -15.91
CA GLN A 75 -18.36 13.80 -17.32
C GLN A 75 -18.51 12.60 -18.26
N CYS A 76 -18.16 11.40 -17.81
CA CYS A 76 -18.18 10.21 -18.68
C CYS A 76 -19.18 9.14 -18.22
N GLY A 77 -19.86 9.33 -17.09
CA GLY A 77 -20.86 8.40 -16.55
C GLY A 77 -20.29 7.06 -16.07
N HIS A 78 -18.97 6.89 -16.07
CA HIS A 78 -18.30 5.67 -15.61
C HIS A 78 -17.58 5.93 -14.30
N SER A 79 -17.65 4.95 -13.39
CA SER A 79 -16.79 4.89 -12.20
C SER A 79 -15.36 4.49 -12.56
N ARG A 80 -14.42 4.95 -11.72
CA ARG A 80 -13.04 4.45 -11.80
C ARG A 80 -13.03 3.04 -11.22
N GLN A 81 -12.55 2.07 -12.00
CA GLN A 81 -12.41 0.68 -11.53
C GLN A 81 -11.38 0.53 -10.42
N ARG A 82 -10.50 1.52 -10.23
CA ARG A 82 -9.51 1.53 -9.15
C ARG A 82 -9.38 2.87 -8.44
N SER A 83 -9.11 2.82 -7.14
CA SER A 83 -8.69 3.93 -6.31
C SER A 83 -7.27 4.37 -6.63
N THR A 84 -7.02 5.67 -6.57
CA THR A 84 -5.68 6.25 -6.53
C THR A 84 -5.17 6.34 -5.09
N TYR A 85 -3.86 6.48 -4.91
CA TYR A 85 -3.29 6.77 -3.59
C TYR A 85 -3.82 8.08 -3.01
N ALA A 86 -4.08 9.10 -3.84
CA ALA A 86 -4.71 10.35 -3.44
C ALA A 86 -6.13 10.15 -2.88
N ASP A 87 -6.92 9.23 -3.46
CA ASP A 87 -8.26 8.92 -2.93
C ASP A 87 -8.17 8.36 -1.49
N PHE A 88 -7.26 7.42 -1.25
CA PHE A 88 -7.02 6.87 0.08
C PHE A 88 -6.50 7.93 1.05
N PHE A 89 -5.49 8.71 0.65
CA PHE A 89 -4.85 9.70 1.50
C PHE A 89 -5.77 10.87 1.85
N SER A 90 -6.67 11.25 0.93
CA SER A 90 -7.71 12.24 1.21
C SER A 90 -8.70 11.72 2.25
N TYR A 91 -9.20 10.49 2.06
CA TYR A 91 -10.13 9.86 3.00
C TYR A 91 -9.52 9.71 4.41
N VAL A 92 -8.27 9.24 4.53
CA VAL A 92 -7.66 9.06 5.85
C VAL A 92 -7.38 10.39 6.55
N ASN A 93 -7.03 11.45 5.83
CA ASN A 93 -6.84 12.77 6.41
C ASN A 93 -8.16 13.40 6.87
N GLU A 94 -9.24 13.17 6.12
CA GLU A 94 -10.57 13.73 6.43
C GLU A 94 -11.25 13.00 7.59
N HIS A 95 -11.14 11.67 7.66
CA HIS A 95 -11.95 10.86 8.56
C HIS A 95 -11.17 10.10 9.63
N LEU A 96 -9.86 9.90 9.46
CA LEU A 96 -9.03 9.02 10.29
C LEU A 96 -7.86 9.74 10.97
N ASN A 97 -7.96 11.05 11.20
CA ASN A 97 -6.92 11.83 11.88
C ASN A 97 -6.59 11.23 13.26
N GLY A 98 -5.30 10.95 13.50
CA GLY A 98 -4.79 10.36 14.72
C GLY A 98 -4.90 8.83 14.82
N GLU A 99 -5.59 8.17 13.89
CA GLU A 99 -5.78 6.71 13.87
C GLU A 99 -4.54 5.99 13.34
N LEU A 100 -4.29 4.76 13.81
CA LEU A 100 -3.29 3.89 13.20
C LEU A 100 -3.87 3.24 11.94
N CYS A 101 -3.35 3.59 10.78
CA CYS A 101 -3.88 3.14 9.49
C CYS A 101 -2.93 2.16 8.81
N VAL A 102 -3.51 1.17 8.12
CA VAL A 102 -2.80 0.25 7.22
C VAL A 102 -3.48 0.25 5.87
N LEU A 103 -2.83 0.75 4.83
CA LEU A 103 -3.27 0.57 3.43
C LEU A 103 -2.64 -0.70 2.88
N CYS A 104 -3.40 -1.62 2.29
CA CYS A 104 -2.84 -2.86 1.73
C CYS A 104 -3.52 -3.36 0.46
N ASN A 105 -2.77 -4.13 -0.34
CA ASN A 105 -3.32 -4.91 -1.44
C ASN A 105 -4.38 -5.89 -0.92
N ASN A 106 -5.35 -6.22 -1.77
CA ASN A 106 -6.58 -6.90 -1.34
C ASN A 106 -6.47 -8.40 -1.14
N ASP A 107 -5.29 -8.94 -1.39
CA ASP A 107 -4.86 -10.28 -1.07
C ASP A 107 -3.90 -10.31 0.13
N ILE A 108 -3.71 -9.18 0.81
CA ILE A 108 -2.92 -9.09 2.05
C ILE A 108 -3.79 -9.26 3.28
N SER A 109 -3.31 -10.09 4.19
CA SER A 109 -3.85 -10.24 5.53
C SER A 109 -2.77 -10.13 6.59
N PHE A 110 -3.16 -9.82 7.82
CA PHE A 110 -2.26 -9.63 8.96
C PHE A 110 -2.53 -10.64 10.07
N ASP A 111 -1.64 -10.67 11.05
CA ASP A 111 -1.78 -11.40 12.31
C ASP A 111 -1.30 -10.55 13.48
N ASP A 112 -1.05 -11.20 14.61
CA ASP A 112 -0.53 -10.61 15.85
C ASP A 112 0.83 -9.91 15.68
N SER A 113 1.60 -10.20 14.62
CA SER A 113 2.83 -9.47 14.34
C SER A 113 2.59 -7.98 14.07
N LEU A 114 1.35 -7.56 13.75
CA LEU A 114 1.02 -6.14 13.57
C LEU A 114 1.25 -5.32 14.83
N ASP A 115 1.06 -5.91 16.02
CA ASP A 115 1.33 -5.23 17.30
C ASP A 115 2.82 -4.95 17.52
N GLN A 116 3.73 -5.63 16.82
CA GLN A 116 5.17 -5.36 16.93
C GLN A 116 5.49 -3.91 16.52
N ILE A 117 4.71 -3.30 15.64
CA ILE A 117 4.87 -1.88 15.29
C ILE A 117 4.85 -0.97 16.53
N LYS A 118 4.11 -1.38 17.58
CA LYS A 118 3.97 -0.64 18.84
C LYS A 118 5.18 -0.78 19.76
N THR A 119 6.11 -1.70 19.48
CA THR A 119 7.33 -1.89 20.27
C THR A 119 8.48 -1.01 19.80
N ALA A 120 8.28 -0.18 18.76
CA ALA A 120 9.28 0.77 18.29
C ALA A 120 9.72 1.70 19.43
N LYS A 121 11.03 1.94 19.53
CA LYS A 121 11.56 2.98 20.42
C LYS A 121 10.97 4.32 19.95
N ASP A 122 10.30 5.02 20.85
CA ASP A 122 9.56 6.26 20.55
C ASP A 122 8.37 6.02 19.59
N PHE A 123 7.51 5.03 19.91
CA PHE A 123 6.30 4.70 19.15
C PHE A 123 5.41 5.93 18.89
N ASN A 124 5.71 6.62 17.80
CA ASN A 124 4.96 7.71 17.22
C ASN A 124 5.09 7.63 15.69
N LEU A 125 3.98 7.32 15.03
CA LEU A 125 3.92 7.19 13.58
C LEU A 125 3.68 8.52 12.85
N GLU A 126 3.61 9.65 13.56
CA GLU A 126 3.31 10.98 12.96
C GLU A 126 4.22 11.34 11.78
N ASP A 127 5.50 10.97 11.85
CA ASP A 127 6.48 11.23 10.78
C ASP A 127 6.93 9.97 10.03
N HIS A 128 6.24 8.84 10.21
CA HIS A 128 6.67 7.55 9.66
C HIS A 128 5.73 7.02 8.60
N PHE A 129 6.32 6.45 7.54
CA PHE A 129 5.60 5.73 6.49
C PHE A 129 6.22 4.34 6.30
N ILE A 130 5.68 3.38 7.04
CA ILE A 130 6.22 2.02 7.11
C ILE A 130 5.76 1.27 5.87
N CYS A 131 6.68 0.67 5.14
CA CYS A 131 6.36 -0.12 3.94
C CYS A 131 6.63 -1.59 4.24
N LEU A 132 5.70 -2.50 3.92
CA LEU A 132 5.86 -3.93 4.21
C LEU A 132 6.01 -4.75 2.94
N THR A 133 7.17 -5.40 2.81
CA THR A 133 7.34 -6.49 1.86
C THR A 133 6.56 -7.71 2.33
N ARG A 134 5.90 -8.38 1.39
CA ARG A 134 5.01 -9.50 1.71
C ARG A 134 5.70 -10.82 2.08
N TRP A 135 4.95 -11.65 2.78
CA TRP A 135 5.19 -13.08 2.94
C TRP A 135 4.18 -13.85 2.10
N ASP A 136 4.65 -14.63 1.12
CA ASP A 136 3.78 -15.43 0.28
C ASP A 136 3.26 -16.64 1.09
N VAL A 137 1.93 -16.79 1.16
CA VAL A 137 1.28 -17.96 1.77
C VAL A 137 1.38 -19.13 0.80
N MET A 138 1.90 -20.26 1.28
CA MET A 138 2.10 -21.48 0.51
C MET A 138 0.91 -22.43 0.63
N ARG A 139 0.84 -23.46 -0.23
CA ARG A 139 -0.28 -24.44 -0.24
C ARG A 139 -0.41 -25.23 1.06
N ASP A 140 0.69 -25.41 1.78
CA ASP A 140 0.76 -26.06 3.10
C ASP A 140 0.54 -25.07 4.26
N ASN A 141 0.10 -23.84 3.97
CA ASN A 141 -0.03 -22.71 4.89
C ASN A 141 1.29 -22.19 5.49
N SER A 142 2.45 -22.72 5.08
CA SER A 142 3.73 -22.11 5.45
C SER A 142 3.86 -20.71 4.83
N LEU A 143 4.67 -19.86 5.46
CA LEU A 143 4.97 -18.52 4.95
C LEU A 143 6.37 -18.52 4.34
N LYS A 144 6.50 -18.01 3.12
CA LYS A 144 7.80 -17.78 2.48
C LYS A 144 7.99 -16.30 2.23
N PHE A 145 9.02 -15.73 2.84
CA PHE A 145 9.32 -14.32 2.64
C PHE A 145 9.69 -14.03 1.17
N LYS A 146 9.08 -13.00 0.58
CA LYS A 146 9.06 -12.70 -0.87
C LYS A 146 10.31 -13.15 -1.60
N GLN A 147 10.14 -13.98 -2.62
CA GLN A 147 11.22 -14.41 -3.51
C GLN A 147 11.09 -13.82 -4.93
N PRO A 148 12.22 -13.66 -5.66
CA PRO A 148 13.61 -13.80 -5.19
C PRO A 148 14.06 -12.66 -4.26
N VAL A 149 15.03 -12.92 -3.37
CA VAL A 149 15.56 -11.92 -2.39
C VAL A 149 15.88 -10.56 -3.03
N ARG A 150 16.48 -10.54 -4.22
CA ARG A 150 16.90 -9.31 -4.91
C ARG A 150 15.77 -8.31 -5.22
N ILE A 151 14.52 -8.76 -5.28
CA ILE A 151 13.35 -7.92 -5.60
C ILE A 151 12.60 -7.44 -4.35
N ARG A 152 12.95 -7.92 -3.15
CA ARG A 152 12.21 -7.58 -1.92
C ARG A 152 12.13 -6.08 -1.69
N LYS A 153 13.26 -5.38 -1.87
CA LYS A 153 13.35 -3.93 -1.78
C LYS A 153 12.47 -3.14 -2.76
N ASN A 154 11.97 -3.80 -3.82
CA ASN A 154 11.17 -3.22 -4.89
C ASN A 154 9.71 -3.74 -4.87
N SER A 155 9.27 -4.33 -3.74
CA SER A 155 7.99 -5.02 -3.66
C SER A 155 7.40 -4.80 -2.27
N GLN A 156 6.46 -3.87 -2.17
CA GLN A 156 5.72 -3.59 -0.96
C GLN A 156 4.23 -3.71 -1.27
N ASP A 157 3.51 -4.39 -0.39
CA ASP A 157 2.11 -4.71 -0.59
C ASP A 157 1.21 -4.11 0.52
N ALA A 158 1.81 -3.51 1.54
CA ALA A 158 1.11 -2.78 2.58
C ALA A 158 1.93 -1.60 3.13
N TRP A 159 1.24 -0.58 3.65
CA TRP A 159 1.82 0.64 4.20
C TRP A 159 1.13 1.03 5.50
N ILE A 160 1.90 1.29 6.56
CA ILE A 160 1.41 1.68 7.88
C ILE A 160 1.81 3.12 8.18
N PHE A 161 0.86 3.93 8.63
CA PHE A 161 1.05 5.37 8.89
C PHE A 161 -0.03 5.89 9.85
N LYS A 162 0.15 7.11 10.34
CA LYS A 162 -0.84 7.82 11.17
C LYS A 162 -1.23 9.14 10.49
N PRO A 163 -2.49 9.32 10.06
CA PRO A 163 -2.94 10.59 9.50
C PRO A 163 -2.93 11.70 10.56
N PRO A 164 -2.80 12.98 10.15
CA PRO A 164 -2.83 13.44 8.77
C PRO A 164 -1.49 13.22 8.05
N LEU A 165 -1.56 12.72 6.83
CA LEU A 165 -0.42 12.66 5.91
C LEU A 165 -0.14 14.05 5.32
N PRO A 166 1.12 14.37 4.97
CA PRO A 166 1.47 15.65 4.35
C PRO A 166 0.69 15.93 3.06
N ALA A 167 0.32 17.19 2.82
CA ALA A 167 -0.48 17.60 1.64
C ALA A 167 0.12 17.12 0.30
N LYS A 168 1.46 17.13 0.18
CA LYS A 168 2.20 16.64 -0.98
C LYS A 168 1.83 15.19 -1.36
N MET A 169 1.55 14.32 -0.39
CA MET A 169 1.10 12.94 -0.62
C MET A 169 -0.25 12.90 -1.36
N LEU A 170 -1.16 13.82 -1.04
CA LEU A 170 -2.48 13.90 -1.67
C LEU A 170 -2.35 14.51 -3.07
N GLU A 171 -1.62 15.62 -3.18
CA GLU A 171 -1.41 16.35 -4.44
C GLU A 171 -0.75 15.50 -5.53
N LYS A 172 0.23 14.68 -5.16
CA LYS A 172 1.01 13.85 -6.11
C LYS A 172 0.63 12.36 -6.08
N GLY A 173 -0.33 11.97 -5.24
CA GLY A 173 -0.83 10.60 -5.11
C GLY A 173 -1.80 10.16 -6.20
N GLY A 174 -1.98 10.93 -7.28
CA GLY A 174 -2.99 10.72 -8.33
C GLY A 174 -2.77 9.51 -9.24
N PHE A 175 -2.08 8.47 -8.77
CA PHE A 175 -1.83 7.23 -9.49
C PHE A 175 -2.55 6.03 -8.85
N TYR A 176 -2.95 5.06 -9.68
CA TYR A 176 -3.73 3.91 -9.25
C TYR A 176 -2.94 2.89 -8.43
N MET A 177 -3.59 2.34 -7.42
CA MET A 177 -3.10 1.20 -6.67
C MET A 177 -3.09 -0.08 -7.53
N GLY A 178 -2.12 -0.96 -7.25
CA GLY A 178 -1.93 -2.21 -7.99
C GLY A 178 -1.40 -2.05 -9.42
N ARG A 179 -0.92 -0.85 -9.80
CA ARG A 179 -0.17 -0.63 -11.03
C ARG A 179 1.29 -1.06 -10.82
N PRO A 180 1.95 -1.74 -11.77
CA PRO A 180 3.34 -2.15 -11.55
C PRO A 180 4.25 -0.95 -11.23
N GLY A 181 5.03 -1.04 -10.16
CA GLY A 181 5.89 0.05 -9.68
C GLY A 181 5.21 1.08 -8.78
N CYS A 182 3.91 0.94 -8.46
CA CYS A 182 3.25 1.87 -7.54
C CYS A 182 3.79 1.82 -6.11
N ASP A 183 4.34 0.67 -5.71
CA ASP A 183 4.99 0.43 -4.43
C ASP A 183 6.24 1.30 -4.20
N GLY A 184 7.18 1.28 -5.14
CA GLY A 184 8.34 2.18 -5.07
C GLY A 184 7.95 3.66 -5.25
N MET A 185 6.88 3.94 -5.99
CA MET A 185 6.41 5.31 -6.22
C MET A 185 5.79 5.93 -4.97
N VAL A 186 4.97 5.18 -4.22
CA VAL A 186 4.39 5.68 -2.98
C VAL A 186 5.46 5.84 -1.89
N SER A 187 6.47 4.95 -1.86
CA SER A 187 7.63 5.16 -0.98
C SER A 187 8.41 6.42 -1.37
N TYR A 188 8.64 6.67 -2.66
CA TYR A 188 9.29 7.90 -3.13
C TYR A 188 8.49 9.13 -2.71
N LEU A 189 7.17 9.09 -2.91
CA LEU A 189 6.26 10.16 -2.54
C LEU A 189 6.28 10.45 -1.03
N ALA A 190 6.33 9.42 -0.19
CA ALA A 190 6.48 9.57 1.24
C ALA A 190 7.81 10.24 1.62
N THR A 191 8.92 9.82 0.99
CA THR A 191 10.24 10.42 1.23
C THR A 191 10.29 11.90 0.87
N ILE A 192 9.84 12.29 -0.34
CA ILE A 192 9.83 13.71 -0.75
C ILE A 192 8.83 14.55 0.05
N SER A 193 7.90 13.91 0.76
CA SER A 193 6.94 14.54 1.66
C SER A 193 7.49 14.72 3.08
N GLY A 194 8.74 14.33 3.33
CA GLY A 194 9.41 14.46 4.63
C GLY A 194 9.18 13.30 5.59
N LEU A 195 8.52 12.21 5.15
CA LEU A 195 8.25 11.05 6.01
C LEU A 195 9.46 10.10 6.04
N LYS A 196 9.69 9.51 7.22
CA LYS A 196 10.69 8.47 7.46
C LYS A 196 10.16 7.14 6.95
N VAL A 197 10.76 6.65 5.86
CA VAL A 197 10.38 5.41 5.19
C VAL A 197 11.29 4.27 5.62
N PHE A 198 10.71 3.16 6.10
CA PHE A 198 11.46 1.94 6.44
C PHE A 198 10.57 0.70 6.33
N ASN A 199 11.18 -0.49 6.39
CA ASN A 199 10.51 -1.75 6.05
C ASN A 199 10.81 -2.89 7.05
N PRO A 200 10.07 -2.98 8.17
CA PRO A 200 10.28 -3.99 9.21
C PRO A 200 9.63 -5.34 8.86
N SER A 201 9.59 -5.71 7.57
CA SER A 201 8.82 -6.88 7.11
C SER A 201 9.40 -8.24 7.51
N GLU A 202 10.61 -8.31 8.06
CA GLU A 202 11.10 -9.55 8.66
C GLU A 202 10.44 -9.83 10.02
N THR A 203 9.89 -8.78 10.66
CA THR A 203 9.19 -8.82 11.94
C THR A 203 7.67 -8.73 11.78
N VAL A 204 7.18 -7.81 10.93
CA VAL A 204 5.74 -7.56 10.71
C VAL A 204 5.27 -8.19 9.39
N LYS A 205 4.32 -9.12 9.48
CA LYS A 205 3.98 -10.01 8.36
C LYS A 205 2.76 -9.54 7.58
N ALA A 206 3.00 -8.93 6.42
CA ALA A 206 1.97 -8.77 5.38
C ALA A 206 1.81 -10.10 4.60
N LYS A 207 0.82 -10.93 4.95
CA LYS A 207 0.61 -12.26 4.36
C LYS A 207 -0.17 -12.18 3.06
N HIS A 208 0.48 -12.53 1.96
CA HIS A 208 -0.07 -12.48 0.61
C HIS A 208 -0.61 -13.85 0.19
N LEU A 209 -1.93 -13.90 0.02
CA LEU A 209 -2.65 -15.09 -0.41
C LEU A 209 -2.91 -15.04 -1.91
N HIS A 210 -2.05 -15.70 -2.70
CA HIS A 210 -2.17 -15.71 -4.17
C HIS A 210 -1.74 -17.05 -4.80
N LEU A 211 -2.38 -18.13 -4.35
CA LEU A 211 -2.13 -19.51 -4.81
C LEU A 211 -2.57 -19.75 -6.27
N SER A 212 -3.58 -19.02 -6.72
CA SER A 212 -4.15 -19.07 -8.08
C SER A 212 -3.18 -18.55 -9.13
N LYS A 213 -2.25 -17.67 -8.74
CA LYS A 213 -1.31 -16.94 -9.62
C LYS A 213 -1.99 -16.13 -10.73
N TYR A 214 -3.31 -15.94 -10.69
CA TYR A 214 -4.07 -15.20 -11.69
C TYR A 214 -3.73 -13.71 -11.62
N ARG A 215 -3.33 -13.12 -12.74
CA ARG A 215 -2.94 -11.70 -12.86
C ARG A 215 -3.60 -11.06 -14.07
N THR A 216 -4.07 -9.83 -13.90
CA THR A 216 -4.72 -9.04 -14.95
C THR A 216 -3.96 -7.77 -15.33
N TYR A 217 -2.85 -7.47 -14.65
CA TYR A 217 -2.03 -6.30 -14.99
C TYR A 217 -1.04 -6.62 -16.11
N ASP A 218 -0.71 -5.59 -16.88
CA ASP A 218 0.34 -5.63 -17.90
C ASP A 218 1.58 -4.87 -17.42
N ARG A 219 2.75 -5.49 -17.54
CA ARG A 219 4.04 -4.87 -17.18
C ARG A 219 4.37 -3.67 -18.05
N LYS A 220 3.82 -3.57 -19.26
CA LYS A 220 4.02 -2.40 -20.14
C LYS A 220 3.45 -1.11 -19.54
N HIS A 221 2.54 -1.22 -18.58
CA HIS A 221 1.96 -0.08 -17.86
C HIS A 221 2.71 0.25 -16.56
N ARG A 222 3.95 -0.23 -16.37
CA ARG A 222 4.74 0.13 -15.19
C ARG A 222 4.89 1.65 -15.06
N MET A 223 4.79 2.16 -13.83
CA MET A 223 5.06 3.57 -13.54
C MET A 223 6.55 3.89 -13.62
N GLY A 224 6.97 5.14 -13.37
CA GLY A 224 8.35 5.53 -13.01
C GLY A 224 9.51 5.23 -13.97
N GLY A 225 9.27 4.60 -15.13
CA GLY A 225 10.33 4.25 -16.09
C GLY A 225 11.46 3.44 -15.44
N ASP A 226 12.70 3.69 -15.89
CA ASP A 226 13.92 3.20 -15.25
C ASP A 226 14.36 4.07 -14.05
N ASP A 227 13.65 5.17 -13.76
CA ASP A 227 14.31 6.43 -13.35
C ASP A 227 13.81 7.04 -12.03
N ILE A 228 12.67 6.60 -11.46
CA ILE A 228 12.12 7.23 -10.24
C ILE A 228 11.53 6.19 -9.29
N TYR A 229 12.35 5.67 -8.38
CA TYR A 229 11.89 4.88 -7.24
C TYR A 229 12.85 4.99 -6.07
N ILE A 230 12.29 5.08 -4.86
CA ILE A 230 13.02 4.69 -3.66
C ILE A 230 12.74 3.21 -3.38
N CYS A 231 13.80 2.43 -3.25
CA CYS A 231 13.74 1.04 -2.89
C CYS A 231 13.92 0.93 -1.37
N THR A 232 13.04 0.20 -0.71
CA THR A 232 12.99 0.09 0.76
C THR A 232 13.36 -1.33 1.18
N PHE A 233 14.60 -1.53 1.62
CA PHE A 233 15.10 -2.85 1.98
C PHE A 233 14.41 -3.37 3.25
N PRO A 234 13.94 -4.64 3.26
CA PRO A 234 13.48 -5.28 4.48
C PRO A 234 14.54 -5.31 5.57
N THR A 235 14.06 -5.27 6.81
CA THR A 235 14.83 -5.42 8.04
C THR A 235 13.96 -6.07 9.11
N ASP A 236 14.58 -6.60 10.15
CA ASP A 236 13.95 -7.06 11.38
C ASP A 236 13.76 -5.92 12.40
N GLN A 237 14.45 -4.80 12.19
CA GLN A 237 14.38 -3.63 13.06
C GLN A 237 13.14 -2.78 12.78
N ILE A 238 12.41 -2.44 13.85
CA ILE A 238 11.28 -1.50 13.81
C ILE A 238 11.80 -0.10 14.12
N GLN A 239 12.69 0.37 13.26
CA GLN A 239 13.33 1.67 13.38
C GLN A 239 13.69 2.19 12.00
N PHE A 240 13.58 3.51 11.82
CA PHE A 240 14.07 4.17 10.63
C PHE A 240 15.60 4.08 10.53
N ASP A 241 16.10 3.50 9.44
CA ASP A 241 17.51 3.41 9.10
C ASP A 241 17.67 3.82 7.63
N PRO A 242 18.22 5.01 7.34
CA PRO A 242 18.35 5.49 5.98
C PRO A 242 19.27 4.59 5.13
N THR A 243 20.18 3.82 5.73
CA THR A 243 21.06 2.89 4.98
C THR A 243 20.28 1.77 4.29
N LYS A 244 19.01 1.57 4.68
CA LYS A 244 18.06 0.64 4.04
C LYS A 244 17.25 1.28 2.92
N LEU A 245 17.61 2.49 2.49
CA LEU A 245 17.02 3.16 1.35
C LEU A 245 18.04 3.22 0.21
N MET A 246 17.53 3.02 -1.01
CA MET A 246 18.30 3.17 -2.24
C MET A 246 17.48 3.88 -3.29
N TYR A 247 18.04 4.96 -3.83
CA TYR A 247 17.47 5.68 -4.96
C TYR A 247 18.20 5.29 -6.24
N LYS A 248 17.44 5.09 -7.33
CA LYS A 248 17.96 4.68 -8.63
C LYS A 248 17.78 5.81 -9.64
N PHE A 249 18.89 6.31 -10.17
CA PHE A 249 18.88 7.24 -11.30
C PHE A 249 18.73 6.54 -12.64
N GLY A 250 17.99 7.20 -13.52
CA GLY A 250 17.83 6.80 -14.90
C GLY A 250 19.05 7.02 -15.79
N HIS A 251 19.70 8.18 -15.64
CA HIS A 251 20.85 8.53 -16.48
C HIS A 251 21.75 9.62 -15.86
N PRO A 252 23.06 9.40 -15.71
CA PRO A 252 23.72 8.09 -15.78
C PRO A 252 23.13 7.15 -14.73
N ARG A 253 23.08 5.84 -15.01
CA ARG A 253 22.57 4.86 -14.04
C ARG A 253 23.48 4.83 -12.81
N ARG A 254 23.06 5.53 -11.76
CA ARG A 254 23.72 5.56 -10.46
C ARG A 254 22.76 5.04 -9.39
N TRP A 255 23.33 4.30 -8.46
CA TRP A 255 22.65 3.82 -7.26
C TRP A 255 23.22 4.60 -6.10
N VAL A 256 22.36 5.32 -5.39
CA VAL A 256 22.74 6.02 -4.16
C VAL A 256 21.98 5.42 -3.01
N PHE A 257 22.59 5.41 -1.84
CA PHE A 257 22.10 4.73 -0.64
C PHE A 257 22.11 5.69 0.54
N GLY A 258 21.43 5.34 1.63
CA GLY A 258 21.57 6.11 2.85
C GLY A 258 20.89 7.47 2.77
N GLN A 259 21.45 8.42 3.53
CA GLN A 259 21.00 9.81 3.53
C GLN A 259 21.16 10.46 2.14
N GLU A 260 22.23 10.13 1.40
CA GLU A 260 22.44 10.62 0.03
C GLU A 260 21.27 10.25 -0.89
N ALA A 261 20.66 9.07 -0.71
CA ALA A 261 19.48 8.68 -1.48
C ALA A 261 18.26 9.55 -1.19
N ILE A 262 18.09 9.98 0.07
CA ILE A 262 17.00 10.86 0.49
C ILE A 262 17.24 12.27 -0.08
N ASP A 263 18.43 12.81 0.14
CA ASP A 263 18.80 14.17 -0.26
C ASP A 263 18.64 14.32 -1.78
N GLN A 264 19.16 13.37 -2.56
CA GLN A 264 19.03 13.38 -4.02
C GLN A 264 17.60 13.15 -4.52
N THR A 265 16.78 12.41 -3.76
CA THR A 265 15.34 12.25 -4.06
C THR A 265 14.62 13.60 -3.91
N ILE A 266 14.95 14.36 -2.87
CA ILE A 266 14.39 15.69 -2.60
C ILE A 266 14.89 16.72 -3.63
N GLU A 267 16.19 16.77 -3.89
CA GLU A 267 16.79 17.66 -4.89
C GLU A 267 16.21 17.41 -6.29
N PHE A 268 16.11 16.13 -6.70
CA PHE A 268 15.50 15.77 -7.97
C PHE A 268 14.05 16.28 -8.07
N GLU A 269 13.26 16.16 -7.00
CA GLU A 269 11.88 16.63 -6.95
C GLU A 269 11.76 18.15 -7.15
N GLU A 270 12.65 18.91 -6.51
CA GLU A 270 12.68 20.37 -6.58
C GLU A 270 13.03 20.86 -7.99
N ASP A 271 14.00 20.20 -8.63
CA ASP A 271 14.44 20.52 -9.99
C ASP A 271 13.45 20.09 -11.09
N ASN A 272 12.62 19.08 -10.82
CA ASN A 272 11.83 18.38 -11.84
C ASN A 272 10.31 18.44 -11.63
N GLN A 273 9.77 19.55 -11.11
CA GLN A 273 8.31 19.73 -10.94
C GLN A 273 7.50 19.42 -12.22
N LYS A 274 8.03 19.74 -13.42
CA LYS A 274 7.40 19.45 -14.73
C LYS A 274 7.43 17.98 -15.14
N HIS A 275 8.30 17.17 -14.55
CA HIS A 275 8.50 15.76 -14.91
C HIS A 275 7.39 14.86 -14.33
N TRP A 276 6.69 15.34 -13.30
CA TRP A 276 5.47 14.72 -12.78
C TRP A 276 4.34 14.69 -13.78
N ASP A 277 4.16 15.74 -14.58
CA ASP A 277 3.14 15.77 -15.62
C ASP A 277 3.39 14.68 -16.67
N TYR A 278 4.64 14.28 -16.88
CA TYR A 278 4.98 13.15 -17.75
C TYR A 278 4.72 11.80 -17.06
N ALA A 279 5.14 11.63 -15.80
CA ALA A 279 4.93 10.40 -15.03
C ALA A 279 3.44 10.12 -14.73
N LEU A 280 2.68 11.16 -14.34
CA LEU A 280 1.25 11.13 -14.06
C LEU A 280 0.39 11.27 -15.31
N GLY A 281 0.82 12.04 -16.31
CA GLY A 281 0.10 12.20 -17.59
C GLY A 281 0.06 10.94 -18.44
N LYS A 282 1.07 10.05 -18.32
CA LYS A 282 0.97 8.67 -18.82
C LYS A 282 0.15 7.75 -17.90
N CYS A 283 -0.09 8.15 -16.65
CA CYS A 283 -0.88 7.37 -15.71
C CYS A 283 -2.38 7.55 -15.84
N LEU A 284 -2.84 8.77 -16.12
CA LEU A 284 -4.26 9.12 -16.24
C LEU A 284 -4.88 8.76 -17.60
N ARG A 285 -4.08 8.47 -18.63
CA ARG A 285 -4.53 8.28 -20.03
C ARG A 285 -4.85 6.84 -20.43
N LEU A 286 -4.67 5.86 -19.55
CA LEU A 286 -4.93 4.45 -19.89
C LEU A 286 -6.08 3.93 -19.03
N LYS A 287 -7.25 3.93 -19.66
CA LYS A 287 -8.45 3.18 -19.24
C LYS A 287 -8.18 1.69 -19.27
#